data_AF-A0A359FN01-F1
#
_entry.id   AF-A0A359FN01-F1
#
_cell.length_a   1.000
_cell.length_b   1.000
_cell.length_c   1.000
_cell.angle_alpha   90.00
_cell.angle_beta   90.00
_cell.angle_gamma   90.00
#
_symmetry.space_group_name_H-M   'P 1'
#
loop_
_entity.id
_entity.type
_entity.pdbx_description
1 polymer ?
#
loop_
_entity_poly.entity_id
_entity_poly.type
_entity_poly.pdbx_seq_one_letter_code
_entity_poly.pdbx_strand_id
1 'polypeptide(L)'
;MKRAKFILNLLVIFMVFVVFSCEDEIDRSSTHTENVSGMVIGTYSGIISLDTTASFNDVTIVLTKNENDSADAVSVNIKSSNFDYNGAVGLDLPVFYNTTTKEFYADSLYLNVAKANDTYSFACVNSSALKFNGRLNGNELFMNVPILVVSGRTIFHANGVSWYFNGTKK
;
A
#
# COMPACT_ATOMS: atom_id res chain seq x y z
N MET A 1 -24.07 -26.95 -59.33
CA MET A 1 -23.91 -25.74 -58.49
C MET A 1 -24.64 -25.75 -57.13
N LYS A 2 -25.26 -26.86 -56.67
CA LYS A 2 -25.98 -26.89 -55.38
C LYS A 2 -25.12 -27.33 -54.17
N ARG A 3 -24.01 -28.07 -54.40
CA ARG A 3 -23.13 -28.57 -53.32
C ARG A 3 -22.15 -27.53 -52.76
N ALA A 4 -21.69 -26.59 -53.60
CA ALA A 4 -20.76 -25.54 -53.18
C ALA A 4 -21.40 -24.49 -52.24
N LYS A 5 -22.69 -24.19 -52.41
CA LYS A 5 -23.42 -23.26 -51.52
C LYS A 5 -23.66 -23.83 -50.12
N PHE A 6 -23.74 -25.15 -49.99
CA PHE A 6 -23.95 -25.80 -48.69
C PHE A 6 -22.68 -25.78 -47.82
N ILE A 7 -21.52 -25.99 -48.44
CA ILE A 7 -20.22 -25.95 -47.76
C ILE A 7 -19.88 -24.53 -47.30
N LEU A 8 -20.21 -23.51 -48.11
CA LEU A 8 -19.96 -22.12 -47.76
C LEU A 8 -20.84 -21.65 -46.58
N ASN A 9 -22.12 -22.06 -46.53
CA ASN A 9 -22.98 -21.74 -45.39
C ASN A 9 -22.56 -22.47 -44.10
N LEU A 10 -22.05 -23.70 -44.20
CA LEU A 10 -21.56 -24.43 -43.02
C LEU A 10 -20.29 -23.79 -42.44
N LEU A 11 -19.41 -23.27 -43.32
CA LEU A 11 -18.17 -22.60 -42.90
C LEU A 11 -18.46 -21.25 -42.19
N VAL A 12 -19.45 -20.50 -42.67
CA VAL A 12 -19.87 -19.23 -42.05
C VAL A 12 -20.51 -19.46 -40.69
N ILE A 13 -21.33 -20.52 -40.52
CA ILE A 13 -21.92 -20.87 -39.22
C ILE A 13 -20.85 -21.31 -38.22
N PHE A 14 -19.84 -22.09 -38.66
CA PHE A 14 -18.75 -22.50 -37.77
C PHE A 14 -17.87 -21.31 -37.37
N MET A 15 -17.66 -20.34 -38.26
CA MET A 15 -16.89 -19.12 -37.94
C MET A 15 -17.60 -18.20 -36.95
N VAL A 16 -18.94 -18.24 -36.88
CA VAL A 16 -19.74 -17.50 -35.88
C VAL A 16 -19.70 -18.18 -34.50
N PHE A 17 -19.45 -19.48 -34.41
CA PHE A 17 -19.35 -20.20 -33.13
C PHE A 17 -17.96 -20.12 -32.47
N VAL A 18 -16.89 -19.81 -33.22
CA VAL A 18 -15.53 -19.71 -32.65
C VAL A 18 -15.26 -18.34 -31.99
N VAL A 19 -16.17 -17.37 -32.12
CA VAL A 19 -16.04 -16.05 -31.45
C VAL A 19 -16.73 -15.98 -30.08
N PHE A 20 -17.47 -17.01 -29.68
CA PHE A 20 -18.15 -17.09 -28.38
C PHE A 20 -17.57 -18.22 -27.53
N SER A 21 -16.40 -18.00 -26.92
CA SER A 21 -15.96 -18.62 -25.65
C SER A 21 -14.45 -18.55 -25.47
N CYS A 22 -13.91 -17.33 -25.48
CA CYS A 22 -12.73 -17.03 -24.69
C CYS A 22 -12.80 -15.58 -24.20
N GLU A 23 -14.00 -15.17 -23.79
CA GLU A 23 -14.12 -14.11 -22.79
C GLU A 23 -14.03 -14.82 -21.44
N ASP A 24 -12.80 -15.20 -21.09
CA ASP A 24 -12.38 -15.07 -19.71
C ASP A 24 -12.36 -13.55 -19.49
N GLU A 25 -13.55 -12.98 -19.31
CA GLU A 25 -13.71 -11.65 -18.78
C GLU A 25 -13.09 -11.76 -17.40
N ILE A 26 -11.79 -11.43 -17.31
CA ILE A 26 -11.18 -11.10 -16.04
C ILE A 26 -12.10 -10.02 -15.51
N ASP A 27 -12.95 -10.38 -14.56
CA ASP A 27 -13.80 -9.49 -13.81
C ASP A 27 -12.86 -8.50 -13.10
N ARG A 28 -12.47 -7.48 -13.85
CA ARG A 28 -11.79 -6.29 -13.35
C ARG A 28 -12.87 -5.35 -12.85
N SER A 29 -13.73 -5.87 -11.99
CA SER A 29 -14.30 -5.15 -10.87
C SER A 29 -13.15 -4.55 -10.04
N SER A 30 -12.55 -3.49 -10.57
CA SER A 30 -11.85 -2.49 -9.78
C SER A 30 -12.95 -1.67 -9.11
N THR A 31 -13.71 -2.30 -8.20
CA THR A 31 -14.57 -1.55 -7.29
C THR A 31 -13.64 -0.68 -6.47
N HIS A 32 -13.63 0.62 -6.78
CA HIS A 32 -13.18 1.62 -5.83
C HIS A 32 -14.03 1.39 -4.59
N THR A 33 -13.47 0.68 -3.63
CA THR A 33 -14.21 0.23 -2.46
C THR A 33 -14.44 1.50 -1.64
N GLU A 34 -15.66 1.78 -1.21
CA GLU A 34 -15.87 2.88 -0.26
C GLU A 34 -15.43 2.40 1.13
N ASN A 35 -14.89 3.30 1.97
CA ASN A 35 -14.38 3.00 3.32
C ASN A 35 -13.19 2.03 3.36
N VAL A 36 -12.29 2.08 2.38
CA VAL A 36 -11.12 1.18 2.38
C VAL A 36 -10.11 1.53 3.47
N SER A 37 -10.11 2.79 3.93
CA SER A 37 -9.35 3.21 5.10
C SER A 37 -9.63 2.30 6.31
N GLY A 38 -10.88 1.89 6.51
CA GLY A 38 -11.33 1.00 7.58
C GLY A 38 -10.77 -0.43 7.50
N MET A 39 -10.29 -0.87 6.34
CA MET A 39 -9.74 -2.22 6.15
C MET A 39 -8.30 -2.34 6.64
N VAL A 40 -7.54 -1.24 6.52
CA VAL A 40 -6.10 -1.21 6.86
C VAL A 40 -5.83 -0.73 8.29
N ILE A 41 -6.82 -0.17 8.98
CA ILE A 41 -6.64 0.29 10.37
C ILE A 41 -6.18 -0.84 11.30
N GLY A 42 -5.31 -0.49 12.24
CA GLY A 42 -4.82 -1.44 13.23
C GLY A 42 -3.49 -1.05 13.84
N THR A 43 -3.09 -1.84 14.83
CA THR A 43 -1.75 -1.79 15.42
C THR A 43 -0.96 -3.00 14.91
N TYR A 44 0.19 -2.74 14.31
CA TYR A 44 1.06 -3.75 13.73
C TYR A 44 2.40 -3.70 14.45
N SER A 45 2.93 -4.86 14.83
CA SER A 45 4.27 -4.95 15.41
C SER A 45 5.17 -5.81 14.53
N GLY A 46 6.42 -5.39 14.35
CA GLY A 46 7.32 -6.04 13.42
C GLY A 46 8.71 -5.39 13.36
N ILE A 47 9.33 -5.52 12.20
CA ILE A 47 10.71 -5.10 11.93
C ILE A 47 10.69 -4.17 10.71
N ILE A 48 11.48 -3.10 10.75
CA ILE A 48 11.82 -2.31 9.56
C ILE A 48 13.24 -2.66 9.13
N SER A 49 13.47 -3.09 7.90
CA SER A 49 14.81 -3.38 7.37
C SER A 49 15.15 -2.62 6.10
N LEU A 50 16.42 -2.25 5.98
CA LEU A 50 17.06 -1.89 4.72
C LEU A 50 17.81 -3.14 4.30
N ASP A 51 17.20 -3.91 3.40
CA ASP A 51 17.74 -5.16 2.88
C ASP A 51 18.32 -6.09 3.99
N THR A 52 19.51 -6.65 3.78
CA THR A 52 20.25 -7.49 4.74
C THR A 52 21.25 -6.69 5.59
N THR A 53 21.38 -5.38 5.36
CA THR A 53 22.47 -4.56 5.93
C THR A 53 22.08 -3.86 7.23
N ALA A 54 20.81 -3.48 7.40
CA ALA A 54 20.37 -2.78 8.61
C ALA A 54 18.91 -3.07 8.95
N SER A 55 18.59 -3.05 10.25
CA SER A 55 17.22 -3.28 10.72
C SER A 55 16.94 -2.55 12.04
N PHE A 56 15.70 -2.09 12.18
CA PHE A 56 15.10 -1.68 13.44
C PHE A 56 14.13 -2.76 13.90
N ASN A 57 14.45 -3.39 15.02
CA ASN A 57 13.56 -4.36 15.66
C ASN A 57 12.51 -3.64 16.51
N ASP A 58 11.46 -4.37 16.90
CA ASP A 58 10.40 -3.92 17.81
C ASP A 58 9.68 -2.63 17.35
N VAL A 59 9.46 -2.52 16.04
CA VAL A 59 8.74 -1.40 15.46
C VAL A 59 7.24 -1.63 15.63
N THR A 60 6.54 -0.61 16.09
CA THR A 60 5.07 -0.56 16.09
C THR A 60 4.57 0.47 15.11
N ILE A 61 3.66 0.07 14.22
CA ILE A 61 2.96 0.96 13.29
C ILE A 61 1.48 0.95 13.64
N VAL A 62 0.91 2.13 13.86
CA VAL A 62 -0.52 2.30 14.07
C VAL A 62 -1.10 3.04 12.87
N LEU A 63 -2.09 2.42 12.23
CA LEU A 63 -2.89 3.01 11.16
C LEU A 63 -4.26 3.36 11.74
N THR A 64 -4.64 4.64 11.73
CA THR A 64 -5.93 5.13 12.20
C THR A 64 -6.71 5.75 11.06
N LYS A 65 -8.02 5.51 10.99
CA LYS A 65 -8.90 6.22 10.06
C LYS A 65 -8.90 7.70 10.41
N ASN A 66 -8.79 8.56 9.42
CA ASN A 66 -9.06 9.98 9.62
C ASN A 66 -10.58 10.21 9.48
N GLU A 67 -11.25 10.52 10.58
CA GLU A 67 -12.71 10.72 10.60
C GLU A 67 -13.16 12.07 10.02
N ASN A 68 -12.22 13.01 9.86
CA ASN A 68 -12.50 14.37 9.39
C ASN A 68 -12.40 14.51 7.87
N ASP A 69 -11.92 13.49 7.16
CA ASP A 69 -11.70 13.57 5.73
C ASP A 69 -12.82 12.89 4.94
N SER A 70 -13.29 13.59 3.91
CA SER A 70 -14.29 13.07 2.96
C SER A 70 -13.68 12.02 2.01
N ALA A 71 -12.35 11.96 1.92
CA ALA A 71 -11.60 10.96 1.19
C ALA A 71 -11.12 9.82 2.11
N ASP A 72 -10.90 8.63 1.54
CA ASP A 72 -10.31 7.49 2.29
C ASP A 72 -8.86 7.79 2.71
N ALA A 73 -8.71 8.37 3.89
CA ALA A 73 -7.44 8.78 4.47
C ALA A 73 -7.13 8.01 5.76
N VAL A 74 -5.84 7.78 6.01
CA VAL A 74 -5.35 7.27 7.30
C VAL A 74 -4.26 8.16 7.86
N SER A 75 -4.08 8.11 9.17
CA SER A 75 -2.88 8.64 9.82
C SER A 75 -1.95 7.47 10.14
N VAL A 76 -0.65 7.69 9.96
CA VAL A 76 0.40 6.70 10.23
C VAL A 76 1.20 7.16 11.43
N ASN A 77 1.32 6.29 12.42
CA ASN A 77 2.18 6.47 13.58
C ASN A 77 3.22 5.34 13.62
N ILE A 78 4.50 5.67 13.69
CA ILE A 78 5.61 4.71 13.71
C ILE A 78 6.44 4.95 14.97
N LYS A 79 6.64 3.90 15.77
CA LYS A 79 7.40 3.92 17.02
C LYS A 79 8.42 2.80 17.07
N SER A 80 9.61 3.07 17.59
CA SER A 80 10.57 2.04 17.97
C SER A 80 11.54 2.57 19.01
N SER A 81 11.82 1.78 20.05
CA SER A 81 12.87 2.07 21.02
C SER A 81 14.26 2.09 20.39
N ASN A 82 14.43 1.42 19.24
CA ASN A 82 15.71 1.27 18.52
C ASN A 82 15.99 2.41 17.55
N PHE A 83 15.03 3.32 17.30
CA PHE A 83 15.33 4.50 16.51
C PHE A 83 16.30 5.41 17.27
N ASP A 84 17.43 5.74 16.65
CA ASP A 84 18.22 6.91 17.05
C ASP A 84 17.63 8.15 16.37
N TYR A 85 16.40 8.48 16.75
CA TYR A 85 15.56 9.44 16.05
C TYR A 85 16.02 10.88 16.29
N ASN A 86 16.24 11.64 15.21
CA ASN A 86 16.72 13.02 15.30
C ASN A 86 15.86 14.04 14.53
N GLY A 87 14.65 13.66 14.13
CA GLY A 87 13.69 14.55 13.50
C GLY A 87 13.19 14.10 12.12
N ALA A 88 12.46 15.00 11.48
CA ALA A 88 11.87 14.82 10.16
C ALA A 88 12.15 16.06 9.32
N VAL A 89 12.55 15.90 8.05
CA VAL A 89 12.98 17.03 7.20
C VAL A 89 12.47 16.88 5.77
N GLY A 90 12.07 18.01 5.18
CA GLY A 90 11.66 18.10 3.77
C GLY A 90 10.29 17.50 3.47
N LEU A 91 9.47 17.25 4.49
CA LEU A 91 8.14 16.64 4.34
C LEU A 91 7.09 17.71 4.00
N ASP A 92 6.15 17.37 3.13
CA ASP A 92 5.08 18.25 2.63
C ASP A 92 3.70 17.94 3.25
N LEU A 93 3.67 17.14 4.32
CA LEU A 93 2.48 16.80 5.10
C LEU A 93 2.59 17.28 6.55
N PRO A 94 1.45 17.46 7.26
CA PRO A 94 1.44 17.67 8.69
C PRO A 94 2.09 16.47 9.39
N VAL A 95 3.25 16.72 10.00
CA VAL A 95 4.01 15.72 10.73
C VAL A 95 4.26 16.19 12.14
N PHE A 96 4.16 15.25 13.07
CA PHE A 96 4.52 15.44 14.46
C PHE A 96 5.56 14.41 14.83
N TYR A 97 6.50 14.81 15.68
CA TYR A 97 7.51 13.89 16.14
C TYR A 97 7.89 14.13 17.58
N ASN A 98 8.28 13.05 18.26
CA ASN A 98 8.69 13.07 19.64
C ASN A 98 9.99 12.28 19.80
N THR A 99 11.06 13.00 20.11
CA THR A 99 12.41 12.43 20.30
C THR A 99 12.53 11.63 21.59
N THR A 100 11.71 11.92 22.60
CA THR A 100 11.70 11.21 23.88
C THR A 100 11.02 9.85 23.75
N THR A 101 9.84 9.80 23.11
CA THR A 101 9.10 8.55 22.89
C THR A 101 9.51 7.82 21.60
N LYS A 102 10.43 8.40 20.82
CA LYS A 102 10.95 7.86 19.54
C LYS A 102 9.82 7.54 18.57
N GLU A 103 8.99 8.55 18.34
CA GLU A 103 7.74 8.46 17.62
C GLU A 103 7.70 9.45 16.47
N PHE A 104 7.24 8.97 15.32
CA PHE A 104 6.92 9.76 14.14
C PHE A 104 5.45 9.57 13.80
N TYR A 105 4.76 10.68 13.55
CA TYR A 105 3.38 10.70 13.16
C TYR A 105 3.23 11.56 11.90
N ALA A 106 2.57 11.00 10.88
CA ALA A 106 2.14 11.71 9.70
C ALA A 106 0.61 11.66 9.63
N ASP A 107 0.00 12.84 9.57
CA ASP A 107 -1.45 12.95 9.52
C ASP A 107 -1.97 13.00 8.08
N SER A 108 -3.23 12.59 7.91
CA SER A 108 -3.97 12.79 6.67
C SER A 108 -3.28 12.24 5.42
N LEU A 109 -2.72 11.03 5.49
CA LEU A 109 -2.19 10.33 4.31
C LEU A 109 -3.35 9.79 3.49
N TYR A 110 -3.56 10.36 2.30
CA TYR A 110 -4.61 9.90 1.38
C TYR A 110 -4.17 8.59 0.77
N LEU A 111 -4.96 7.54 0.98
CA LEU A 111 -4.63 6.21 0.50
C LEU A 111 -5.52 5.84 -0.66
N ASN A 112 -4.90 5.59 -1.82
CA ASN A 112 -5.56 4.81 -2.85
C ASN A 112 -5.38 3.34 -2.50
N VAL A 113 -6.47 2.67 -2.15
CA VAL A 113 -6.44 1.25 -1.80
C VAL A 113 -7.11 0.40 -2.89
N ALA A 114 -6.39 -0.60 -3.36
CA ALA A 114 -6.92 -1.63 -4.26
C ALA A 114 -7.05 -2.95 -3.50
N LYS A 115 -8.20 -3.62 -3.65
CA LYS A 115 -8.46 -4.95 -3.07
C LYS A 115 -8.34 -6.03 -4.14
N ALA A 116 -7.64 -7.12 -3.83
CA ALA A 116 -7.66 -8.36 -4.61
C ALA A 116 -7.51 -9.55 -3.66
N ASN A 117 -8.51 -10.44 -3.59
CA ASN A 117 -8.42 -11.71 -2.84
C ASN A 117 -7.85 -11.57 -1.43
N ASP A 118 -8.45 -10.71 -0.60
CA ASP A 118 -8.07 -10.38 0.78
C ASP A 118 -6.68 -9.73 0.97
N THR A 119 -6.05 -9.36 -0.13
CA THR A 119 -4.93 -8.44 -0.15
C THR A 119 -5.43 -7.01 -0.40
N TYR A 120 -4.95 -6.06 0.41
CA TYR A 120 -5.18 -4.63 0.23
C TYR A 120 -3.84 -3.95 -0.05
N SER A 121 -3.68 -3.38 -1.24
CA SER A 121 -2.51 -2.55 -1.57
C SER A 121 -2.88 -1.09 -1.43
N PHE A 122 -2.07 -0.31 -0.73
CA PHE A 122 -2.29 1.12 -0.52
C PHE A 122 -1.06 1.95 -0.82
N ALA A 123 -1.26 3.18 -1.26
CA ALA A 123 -0.18 4.16 -1.46
C ALA A 123 -0.65 5.56 -1.06
N CYS A 124 0.23 6.31 -0.41
CA CYS A 124 0.06 7.73 -0.18
C CYS A 124 0.10 8.46 -1.53
N VAL A 125 -0.95 9.24 -1.81
CA VAL A 125 -1.08 9.99 -3.06
C VAL A 125 -0.93 11.49 -2.90
N ASN A 126 -0.97 12.00 -1.67
CA ASN A 126 -0.94 13.43 -1.37
C ASN A 126 0.41 13.91 -0.79
N SER A 127 1.44 13.07 -0.80
CA SER A 127 2.80 13.46 -0.44
C SER A 127 3.79 13.12 -1.54
N SER A 128 4.55 14.13 -1.97
CA SER A 128 5.68 13.92 -2.87
C SER A 128 6.92 13.37 -2.13
N ALA A 129 6.98 13.60 -0.81
CA ALA A 129 8.08 13.26 0.07
C ALA A 129 7.90 11.91 0.80
N LEU A 130 6.70 11.65 1.34
CA LEU A 130 6.36 10.48 2.12
C LEU A 130 5.63 9.46 1.25
N LYS A 131 6.39 8.74 0.44
CA LYS A 131 5.88 7.65 -0.41
C LYS A 131 5.62 6.39 0.41
N PHE A 132 4.76 6.50 1.43
CA PHE A 132 4.25 5.32 2.12
C PHE A 132 3.43 4.51 1.14
N ASN A 133 3.81 3.25 0.95
CA ASN A 133 2.99 2.31 0.23
C ASN A 133 3.07 0.97 0.94
N GLY A 134 1.99 0.21 0.94
CA GLY A 134 1.93 -1.03 1.67
C GLY A 134 0.98 -2.02 1.07
N ARG A 135 1.06 -3.23 1.61
CA ARG A 135 0.22 -4.37 1.31
C ARG A 135 -0.18 -4.99 2.63
N LEU A 136 -1.48 -5.05 2.89
CA LEU A 136 -2.05 -5.88 3.94
C LEU A 136 -2.49 -7.20 3.31
N ASN A 137 -2.02 -8.33 3.83
CA ASN A 137 -2.45 -9.66 3.43
C ASN A 137 -2.90 -10.43 4.68
N GLY A 138 -4.22 -10.57 4.88
CA GLY A 138 -4.76 -11.03 6.15
C GLY A 138 -4.33 -10.10 7.30
N ASN A 139 -3.52 -10.63 8.23
CA ASN A 139 -2.98 -9.87 9.37
C ASN A 139 -1.55 -9.36 9.15
N GLU A 140 -0.94 -9.63 7.99
CA GLU A 140 0.44 -9.24 7.70
C GLU A 140 0.48 -7.91 6.95
N LEU A 141 1.14 -6.92 7.54
CA LEU A 141 1.39 -5.62 6.94
C LEU A 141 2.82 -5.54 6.43
N PHE A 142 2.96 -5.36 5.12
CA PHE A 142 4.20 -5.01 4.45
C PHE A 142 4.14 -3.56 4.04
N MET A 143 5.10 -2.72 4.42
CA MET A 143 5.03 -1.29 4.12
C MET A 143 6.41 -0.69 3.83
N ASN A 144 6.49 0.14 2.80
CA ASN A 144 7.65 0.97 2.53
C ASN A 144 7.62 2.20 3.42
N VAL A 145 8.73 2.46 4.09
CA VAL A 145 8.92 3.55 5.04
C VAL A 145 10.12 4.38 4.57
N PRO A 146 9.94 5.66 4.20
CA PRO A 146 11.05 6.49 3.74
C PRO A 146 11.90 6.94 4.93
N ILE A 147 13.11 6.40 5.04
CA ILE A 147 14.06 6.69 6.11
C ILE A 147 15.40 7.09 5.50
N LEU A 148 15.96 8.18 6.02
CA LEU A 148 17.34 8.58 5.79
C LEU A 148 18.13 8.34 7.07
N VAL A 149 19.27 7.65 6.96
CA VAL A 149 20.21 7.48 8.08
C VAL A 149 21.43 8.36 7.83
N VAL A 150 21.65 9.36 8.68
CA VAL A 150 22.78 10.28 8.60
C VAL A 150 23.60 10.19 9.89
N SER A 151 24.87 9.80 9.78
CA SER A 151 25.78 9.67 10.94
C SER A 151 25.21 8.78 12.06
N GLY A 152 24.54 7.68 11.70
CA GLY A 152 23.90 6.76 12.63
C GLY A 152 22.49 7.17 13.11
N ARG A 153 22.05 8.40 12.82
CA ARG A 153 20.75 8.92 13.24
C ARG A 153 19.67 8.65 12.20
N THR A 154 18.50 8.22 12.67
CA THR A 154 17.32 7.91 11.85
C THR A 154 16.47 9.16 11.67
N ILE A 155 16.16 9.51 10.43
CA ILE A 155 15.37 10.69 10.06
C ILE A 155 14.30 10.25 9.04
N PHE A 156 13.04 10.62 9.25
CA PHE A 156 12.03 10.48 8.19
C PHE A 156 12.20 11.65 7.21
N HIS A 157 12.44 11.33 5.94
CA HIS A 157 12.97 12.31 4.99
C HIS A 157 12.42 12.08 3.58
N ALA A 158 12.17 13.18 2.85
CA ALA A 158 11.68 13.15 1.47
C ALA A 158 12.59 12.37 0.50
N ASN A 159 13.91 12.56 0.66
CA ASN A 159 14.96 11.82 -0.04
C ASN A 159 15.43 10.56 0.72
N GLY A 160 14.61 10.02 1.63
CA GLY A 160 14.92 8.78 2.32
C GLY A 160 14.96 7.60 1.36
N VAL A 161 15.72 6.56 1.74
CA VAL A 161 15.66 5.27 1.04
C VAL A 161 14.40 4.55 1.53
N SER A 162 13.80 3.72 0.69
CA SER A 162 12.67 2.88 1.10
C SER A 162 13.15 1.72 1.97
N TRP A 163 12.84 1.77 3.25
CA TRP A 163 12.98 0.65 4.17
C TRP A 163 11.68 -0.15 4.20
N TYR A 164 11.77 -1.45 4.46
CA TYR A 164 10.63 -2.35 4.41
C TYR A 164 10.22 -2.75 5.82
N PHE A 165 9.03 -2.32 6.23
CA PHE A 165 8.33 -2.87 7.37
C PHE A 165 7.71 -4.22 7.00
N ASN A 166 7.90 -5.20 7.86
CA ASN A 166 7.14 -6.44 7.88
C ASN A 166 6.65 -6.65 9.31
N GLY A 167 5.34 -6.67 9.51
CA GLY A 167 4.75 -6.87 10.82
C GLY A 167 3.37 -7.50 10.79
N THR A 168 2.93 -7.94 11.96
CA THR A 168 1.65 -8.61 12.14
C THR A 168 0.73 -7.75 12.98
N LYS A 169 -0.55 -7.75 12.62
CA LYS A 169 -1.64 -7.11 13.38
C LYS A 169 -1.74 -7.76 14.76
N LYS A 170 -1.82 -6.92 15.80
CA LYS A 170 -2.09 -7.34 17.18
C LYS A 170 -3.57 -7.40 17.47
#